data_AF-A0A842V9X2-F1
#
_entry.id   AF-A0A842V9X2-F1
#
_cell.length_a   1.000
_cell.length_b   1.000
_cell.length_c   1.000
_cell.angle_alpha   90.00
_cell.angle_beta   90.00
_cell.angle_gamma   90.00
#
_symmetry.space_group_name_H-M   'P 1'
#
loop_
_entity.id
_entity.type
_entity.pdbx_description
1 polymer ?
#
loop_
_entity_poly.entity_id
_entity_poly.type
_entity_poly.pdbx_seq_one_letter_code
_entity_poly.pdbx_strand_id
1 'polypeptide(L)'
;MGLKKHMGQYFRPINLDKKEYVCPWEIGGVAKLWEWCANCYAGIFPFLMRKSNESGGGDIHKDYATAGRWAEDRIALVGDYDESNLWNIAENEYEDISEQLVKDYNDFIGDDGLKLTYKQK
;
A
#
# COMPACT_ATOMS: atom_id res chain seq x y z
N MET A 1 9.07 28.22 25.89
CA MET A 1 9.28 26.79 25.60
C MET A 1 8.80 26.56 24.17
N GLY A 2 9.72 26.60 23.20
CA GLY A 2 9.34 26.47 21.79
C GLY A 2 8.95 25.03 21.47
N LEU A 3 7.77 24.83 20.88
CA LEU A 3 7.39 23.55 20.29
C LEU A 3 8.46 23.17 19.27
N LYS A 4 9.23 22.11 19.54
CA LYS A 4 10.05 21.48 18.50
C LYS A 4 9.09 21.01 17.42
N LYS A 5 9.20 21.58 16.22
CA LYS A 5 8.47 21.11 15.04
C LYS A 5 9.04 19.73 14.70
N HIS A 6 8.42 18.67 15.22
CA HIS A 6 8.81 17.32 14.87
C HIS A 6 8.55 17.12 13.37
N MET A 7 9.57 16.65 12.65
CA MET A 7 9.41 16.26 11.25
C MET A 7 8.34 15.17 11.17
N GLY A 8 7.52 15.20 10.12
CA GLY A 8 6.50 14.17 9.93
C GLY A 8 7.15 12.82 9.58
N GLN A 9 6.67 11.76 10.21
CA GLN A 9 7.07 10.38 9.95
C GLN A 9 6.36 9.84 8.70
N TYR A 10 7.06 9.05 7.90
CA TYR A 10 6.53 8.38 6.71
C TYR A 10 6.21 6.92 7.01
N PHE A 11 5.26 6.35 6.28
CA PHE A 11 4.67 5.04 6.49
C PHE A 11 4.50 4.34 5.16
N ARG A 12 4.81 3.03 5.15
CA ARG A 12 4.61 2.18 3.98
C ARG A 12 4.09 0.81 4.35
N PRO A 13 3.20 0.21 3.53
CA PRO A 13 2.77 -1.17 3.72
C PRO A 13 3.92 -2.14 3.46
N ILE A 14 4.10 -3.10 4.37
CA ILE A 14 5.08 -4.19 4.27
C ILE A 14 4.38 -5.51 4.57
N ASN A 15 4.61 -6.50 3.71
CA ASN A 15 4.25 -7.90 3.93
C ASN A 15 5.48 -8.70 4.34
N LEU A 16 5.47 -9.22 5.57
CA LEU A 16 6.59 -9.92 6.18
C LEU A 16 6.72 -11.37 5.72
N ASP A 17 5.63 -11.98 5.30
CA ASP A 17 5.63 -13.39 4.86
C ASP A 17 6.14 -13.52 3.44
N LYS A 18 5.73 -12.61 2.55
CA LYS A 18 6.16 -12.60 1.15
C LYS A 18 7.44 -11.80 0.89
N LYS A 19 7.87 -11.00 1.87
CA LYS A 19 8.95 -10.01 1.71
C LYS A 19 8.66 -9.05 0.55
N GLU A 20 7.50 -8.40 0.63
CA GLU A 20 7.03 -7.41 -0.34
C GLU A 20 6.74 -6.08 0.36
N TYR A 21 6.82 -4.98 -0.38
CA TYR A 21 6.37 -3.68 0.11
C TYR A 21 5.71 -2.87 -0.99
N VAL A 22 4.97 -1.84 -0.58
CA VAL A 22 4.40 -0.83 -1.49
C VAL A 22 5.04 0.52 -1.18
N CYS A 23 5.65 1.14 -2.18
CA CYS A 23 6.26 2.44 -2.06
C CYS A 23 5.18 3.55 -2.06
N PRO A 24 5.04 4.35 -0.99
CA PRO A 24 3.98 5.36 -0.89
C PRO A 24 4.12 6.49 -1.91
N TRP A 25 5.34 6.74 -2.40
CA TRP A 25 5.61 7.76 -3.42
C TRP A 25 5.28 7.28 -4.83
N GLU A 26 5.51 5.99 -5.11
CA GLU A 26 5.24 5.42 -6.43
C GLU A 26 3.76 5.22 -6.68
N ILE A 27 2.91 5.11 -5.65
CA ILE A 27 1.45 5.02 -5.83
C ILE A 27 0.74 6.39 -5.86
N GLY A 28 1.48 7.50 -5.70
CA GLY A 28 0.94 8.85 -5.86
C GLY A 28 1.29 9.85 -4.76
N GLY A 29 1.88 9.41 -3.64
CA GLY A 29 2.42 10.31 -2.60
C GLY A 29 1.58 10.41 -1.33
N VAL A 30 1.36 9.28 -0.65
CA VAL A 30 0.61 9.17 0.62
C VAL A 30 1.50 8.63 1.73
N ALA A 31 2.54 9.37 2.09
CA ALA A 31 3.58 8.83 2.95
C ALA A 31 3.26 9.02 4.44
N LYS A 32 2.50 10.04 4.86
CA LYS A 32 2.23 10.25 6.30
C LYS A 32 1.02 9.44 6.76
N LEU A 33 1.02 8.98 8.01
CA LEU A 33 -0.12 8.25 8.59
C LEU A 33 -1.45 9.03 8.44
N TRP A 34 -1.43 10.34 8.69
CA TRP A 34 -2.61 11.17 8.48
C TRP A 34 -3.09 11.15 7.03
N GLU A 35 -2.18 11.19 6.06
CA GLU A 35 -2.52 11.12 4.64
C GLU A 35 -3.20 9.77 4.36
N TRP A 36 -2.59 8.65 4.74
CA TRP A 36 -3.21 7.32 4.63
C TRP A 36 -4.64 7.27 5.18
N CYS A 37 -4.90 7.88 6.33
CA CYS A 37 -6.23 7.89 6.94
C CYS A 37 -7.23 8.85 6.27
N ALA A 38 -6.76 9.86 5.54
CA ALA A 38 -7.59 10.97 5.05
C ALA A 38 -7.89 10.91 3.54
N ASN A 39 -7.55 9.82 2.84
CA ASN A 39 -7.73 9.71 1.39
C ASN A 39 -8.20 8.32 0.92
N CYS A 40 -8.50 8.19 -0.37
CA CYS A 40 -8.97 6.96 -1.00
C CYS A 40 -7.84 5.96 -1.37
N TYR A 41 -6.56 6.35 -1.31
CA TYR A 41 -5.43 5.47 -1.65
C TYR A 41 -5.26 4.38 -0.60
N ALA A 42 -5.81 4.53 0.61
CA ALA A 42 -5.97 3.42 1.55
C ALA A 42 -6.83 2.27 1.00
N GLY A 43 -7.55 2.46 -0.11
CA GLY A 43 -8.23 1.41 -0.84
C GLY A 43 -7.33 0.26 -1.31
N ILE A 44 -6.00 0.46 -1.39
CA ILE A 44 -5.07 -0.64 -1.66
C ILE A 44 -5.11 -1.73 -0.59
N PHE A 45 -5.43 -1.39 0.66
CA PHE A 45 -5.46 -2.35 1.76
C PHE A 45 -6.56 -3.40 1.56
N PRO A 46 -7.85 -3.04 1.40
CA PRO A 46 -8.87 -4.04 1.10
C PRO A 46 -8.58 -4.75 -0.23
N PHE A 47 -8.01 -4.09 -1.24
CA PHE A 47 -7.66 -4.74 -2.51
C PHE A 47 -6.60 -5.84 -2.35
N LEU A 48 -5.49 -5.55 -1.66
CA LEU A 48 -4.40 -6.49 -1.41
C LEU A 48 -4.80 -7.61 -0.44
N MET A 49 -5.65 -7.31 0.56
CA MET A 49 -6.00 -8.25 1.63
C MET A 49 -7.30 -9.02 1.38
N ARG A 50 -8.06 -8.72 0.31
CA ARG A 50 -9.36 -9.37 0.08
C ARG A 50 -9.24 -10.88 -0.02
N LYS A 51 -10.16 -11.58 0.64
CA LYS A 51 -10.39 -13.02 0.48
C LYS A 51 -11.89 -13.25 0.33
N SER A 52 -12.29 -13.83 -0.79
CA SER A 52 -13.69 -14.03 -1.15
C SER A 52 -13.84 -15.23 -2.08
N ASN A 53 -15.05 -15.77 -2.13
CA ASN A 53 -15.51 -16.75 -3.12
C ASN A 53 -16.19 -16.08 -4.33
N GLU A 54 -16.11 -14.75 -4.45
CA GLU A 54 -16.44 -13.99 -5.68
C GLU A 54 -17.90 -14.07 -6.10
N SER A 55 -18.80 -14.28 -5.14
CA SER A 55 -20.24 -14.48 -5.37
C SER A 55 -21.09 -13.23 -5.14
N GLY A 56 -20.50 -12.14 -4.64
CA GLY A 56 -21.21 -10.92 -4.24
C GLY A 56 -21.06 -9.77 -5.25
N GLY A 57 -22.06 -8.90 -5.33
CA GLY A 57 -21.95 -7.66 -6.10
C GLY A 57 -20.90 -6.72 -5.49
N GLY A 58 -20.09 -6.08 -6.34
CA GLY A 58 -18.97 -5.23 -5.92
C GLY A 58 -17.66 -5.97 -5.65
N ASP A 59 -17.62 -7.29 -5.89
CA ASP A 59 -16.40 -8.09 -5.79
C ASP A 59 -15.57 -8.04 -7.08
N ILE A 60 -14.33 -8.53 -6.97
CA ILE A 60 -13.43 -8.76 -8.09
C ILE A 60 -13.83 -10.08 -8.77
N HIS A 61 -14.08 -10.03 -10.08
CA HIS A 61 -14.36 -11.22 -10.90
C HIS A 61 -13.29 -11.46 -11.99
N LYS A 62 -12.22 -10.66 -11.96
CA LYS A 62 -11.09 -10.75 -12.88
C LYS A 62 -9.84 -11.15 -12.11
N ASP A 63 -9.02 -12.01 -12.70
CA ASP A 63 -7.75 -12.39 -12.13
C ASP A 63 -6.75 -11.24 -12.24
N TYR A 64 -6.30 -10.74 -11.09
CA TYR A 64 -5.23 -9.75 -10.95
C TYR A 64 -4.06 -10.36 -10.20
N ALA A 65 -2.84 -9.95 -10.55
CA ALA A 65 -1.62 -10.47 -9.91
C ALA A 65 -1.50 -10.04 -8.43
N THR A 66 -2.13 -8.91 -8.08
CA THR A 66 -2.02 -8.28 -6.76
C THR A 66 -3.32 -8.33 -5.93
N ALA A 67 -4.48 -8.62 -6.51
CA ALA A 67 -5.73 -8.71 -5.75
C ALA A 67 -5.71 -9.90 -4.78
N GLY A 68 -5.95 -9.64 -3.50
CA GLY A 68 -5.90 -10.68 -2.45
C GLY A 68 -4.51 -11.28 -2.24
N ARG A 69 -3.47 -10.74 -2.87
CA ARG A 69 -2.10 -11.26 -2.79
C ARG A 69 -1.58 -11.33 -1.37
N TRP A 70 -2.01 -10.42 -0.51
CA TRP A 70 -1.59 -10.35 0.90
C TRP A 70 -2.64 -10.95 1.85
N ALA A 71 -3.69 -11.60 1.34
CA ALA A 71 -4.68 -12.22 2.21
C ALA A 71 -4.03 -13.26 3.13
N GLU A 72 -4.33 -13.16 4.43
CA GLU A 72 -3.83 -14.06 5.50
C GLU A 72 -2.34 -13.91 5.87
N ASP A 73 -1.63 -12.96 5.29
CA ASP A 73 -0.23 -12.70 5.61
C ASP A 73 -0.06 -11.75 6.82
N ARG A 74 1.14 -11.76 7.41
CA ARG A 74 1.60 -10.79 8.41
C ARG A 74 1.98 -9.47 7.74
N ILE A 75 1.08 -8.50 7.81
CA ILE A 75 1.22 -7.19 7.17
C ILE A 75 1.33 -6.10 8.24
N ALA A 76 2.15 -5.08 7.99
CA ALA A 76 2.22 -3.87 8.81
C ALA A 76 2.32 -2.61 7.94
N LEU A 77 1.72 -1.52 8.40
CA LEU A 77 1.99 -0.17 7.91
C LEU A 77 3.14 0.39 8.75
N VAL A 78 4.36 0.27 8.26
CA VAL A 78 5.58 0.52 9.02
C VAL A 78 6.06 1.94 8.82
N GLY A 79 6.36 2.62 9.92
CA GLY A 79 6.91 3.96 9.90
C GLY A 79 8.43 3.99 9.74
N ASP A 80 8.98 5.02 9.10
CA ASP A 80 10.42 5.17 8.85
C ASP A 80 11.27 5.39 10.12
N TYR A 81 10.65 5.79 11.23
CA TYR A 81 11.29 5.89 12.56
C TYR A 81 11.09 4.66 13.44
N ASP A 82 10.43 3.61 12.96
CA ASP A 82 10.17 2.41 13.75
C ASP A 82 11.46 1.66 14.13
N GLU A 83 11.58 1.26 15.39
CA GLU A 83 12.80 0.66 15.95
C GLU A 83 13.17 -0.68 15.30
N SER A 84 12.22 -1.37 14.66
CA SER A 84 12.49 -2.62 13.94
C SER A 84 13.39 -2.44 12.71
N ASN A 85 13.55 -1.21 12.22
CA ASN A 85 14.26 -0.89 10.99
C ASN A 85 13.68 -1.57 9.73
N LEU A 86 12.45 -2.10 9.80
CA LEU A 86 11.78 -2.77 8.68
C LEU A 86 11.62 -1.86 7.45
N TRP A 87 11.56 -0.54 7.65
CA TRP A 87 11.64 0.42 6.56
C TRP A 87 12.93 0.29 5.74
N ASN A 88 14.10 0.24 6.37
CA ASN A 88 15.33 0.15 5.58
C ASN A 88 15.54 -1.27 5.07
N ILE A 89 15.19 -2.29 5.85
CA ILE A 89 15.32 -3.70 5.43
C ILE A 89 14.52 -3.96 4.16
N ALA A 90 13.23 -3.62 4.15
CA ALA A 90 12.42 -3.93 2.98
C ALA A 90 12.75 -3.04 1.77
N GLU A 91 13.33 -1.84 1.93
CA GLU A 91 13.77 -1.05 0.75
C GLU A 91 14.95 -1.71 0.05
N ASN A 92 15.80 -2.42 0.79
CA ASN A 92 17.01 -3.03 0.25
C ASN A 92 16.82 -4.51 -0.12
N GLU A 93 15.88 -5.20 0.50
CA GLU A 93 15.78 -6.67 0.45
C GLU A 93 14.44 -7.20 -0.04
N TYR A 94 13.36 -6.40 -0.04
CA TYR A 94 12.02 -6.88 -0.37
C TYR A 94 11.65 -6.46 -1.79
N GLU A 95 10.68 -7.17 -2.38
CA GLU A 95 10.16 -6.84 -3.69
C GLU A 95 9.23 -5.62 -3.61
N ASP A 96 9.46 -4.63 -4.47
CA ASP A 96 8.54 -3.51 -4.68
C ASP A 96 7.45 -3.91 -5.67
N ILE A 97 6.21 -4.03 -5.19
CA ILE A 97 5.06 -4.42 -6.03
C ILE A 97 4.26 -3.21 -6.54
N SER A 98 4.72 -1.97 -6.32
CA SER A 98 3.93 -0.76 -6.55
C SER A 98 3.47 -0.59 -7.98
N GLU A 99 4.34 -0.85 -8.96
CA GLU A 99 3.99 -0.69 -10.38
C GLU A 99 2.83 -1.63 -10.77
N GLN A 100 2.94 -2.92 -10.43
CA GLN A 100 1.90 -3.89 -10.76
C GLN A 100 0.61 -3.62 -9.97
N LEU A 101 0.73 -3.22 -8.71
CA LEU A 101 -0.41 -2.83 -7.88
C LEU A 101 -1.18 -1.65 -8.50
N VAL A 102 -0.49 -0.61 -8.98
CA VAL A 102 -1.16 0.53 -9.62
C VAL A 102 -1.93 0.10 -10.86
N LYS A 103 -1.35 -0.79 -11.69
CA LYS A 103 -2.03 -1.31 -12.89
C LYS A 103 -3.31 -2.08 -12.52
N ASP A 104 -3.19 -3.06 -11.64
CA ASP A 104 -4.30 -3.92 -11.24
C ASP A 104 -5.40 -3.13 -10.51
N TYR A 105 -5.02 -2.28 -9.56
CA TYR A 105 -5.96 -1.47 -8.78
C TYR A 105 -6.72 -0.48 -9.68
N ASN A 106 -6.02 0.19 -10.60
CA ASN A 106 -6.66 1.18 -11.48
C ASN A 106 -7.62 0.54 -12.48
N ASP A 107 -7.33 -0.68 -12.93
CA ASP A 107 -8.24 -1.45 -13.78
C ASP A 107 -9.48 -1.89 -13.00
N PHE A 108 -9.32 -2.34 -11.75
CA PHE A 108 -10.44 -2.74 -10.90
C PHE A 108 -11.33 -1.55 -10.51
N ILE A 109 -10.73 -0.46 -10.01
CA ILE A 109 -11.52 0.64 -9.43
C ILE A 109 -12.36 1.34 -10.49
N GLY A 110 -11.88 1.40 -11.74
CA GLY A 110 -12.61 1.92 -12.91
C GLY A 110 -12.95 3.42 -12.87
N ASP A 111 -12.93 4.05 -11.69
CA ASP A 111 -13.25 5.46 -11.46
C ASP A 111 -11.98 6.31 -11.49
N ASP A 112 -11.90 7.23 -12.46
CA ASP A 112 -10.75 8.10 -12.67
C ASP A 112 -10.41 9.00 -11.46
N GLY A 113 -11.40 9.34 -10.63
CA GLY A 113 -11.21 10.12 -9.40
C GLY A 113 -10.59 9.32 -8.25
N LEU A 114 -10.56 7.99 -8.36
CA LEU A 114 -10.05 7.07 -7.34
C LEU A 114 -8.78 6.32 -7.76
N LYS A 115 -8.31 6.53 -9.00
CA LYS A 115 -7.08 5.90 -9.51
C LYS A 115 -5.83 6.41 -8.77
N LEU A 116 -4.90 5.48 -8.58
CA LEU A 116 -3.54 5.74 -8.15
C LEU A 116 -2.73 6.35 -9.31
N THR A 117 -1.68 7.10 -9.00
CA THR A 117 -0.76 7.64 -10.01
C THR A 117 0.60 6.98 -9.84
N TYR A 118 1.01 6.15 -10.82
CA TYR A 118 2.36 5.59 -10.79
C TYR A 118 3.41 6.69 -11.02
N LYS A 119 4.41 6.75 -10.14
CA LYS A 119 5.56 7.66 -10.28
C LYS A 119 6.83 6.84 -10.18
N GLN A 120 7.63 6.79 -11.25
CA GLN A 120 8.94 6.16 -11.19
C GLN A 120 9.86 7.01 -10.30
N LYS A 121 10.55 6.36 -9.35
CA LYS A 121 11.59 6.99 -8.51
C LYS A 121 12.74 7.55 -9.35
#